data_AF-A0A9W8FJC6-F1
#
_entry.id   AF-A0A9W8FJC6-F1
#
_cell.length_a   1.000
_cell.length_b   1.000
_cell.length_c   1.000
_cell.angle_alpha   90.00
_cell.angle_beta   90.00
_cell.angle_gamma   90.00
#
_symmetry.space_group_name_H-M   'P 1'
#
loop_
_entity.id
_entity.type
_entity.pdbx_description
1 polymer ?
#
loop_
_entity_poly.entity_id
_entity_poly.type
_entity_poly.pdbx_seq_one_letter_code
_entity_poly.pdbx_strand_id
1 'polypeptide(L)'
;MAEVLDYIFAAVVALSVLWAPYTKVEESFFMQAVHDILKWGRINNYFDHLAFPGVVPRSFIGPLFISALACPAKLLNGGDAEGVWMQVAVRLVLGWMVAWANSRFGAAVGIAFGSSSRRWRSSEWGVSPLHYYFTHSIPRLLLGAVPFVFVGVLADRRASRLAIPCLAAIGIFSANGHKEWRFILPAVPVLNMCAAAGVTALCRINALKKIVKPVAAILCLASLAAAMLMTHISSFNYPGGHALALLHRLEKNTPKVHVHIDVYTAMTGVSRFGELKKDWVYDKTEALHHPEEFSNYTHLITSTPELYNDTVGGFVAVAKQFGYSGLAIAPLANIPKFILLDHRAPFHIKQEPLVWIMRKIDNDNMHM
;
A
#
# COMPACT_ATOMS: atom_id res chain seq x y z
N MET A 1 2.88 26.93 17.75
CA MET A 1 2.39 25.58 18.13
C MET A 1 1.99 24.76 16.92
N ALA A 2 1.15 25.27 16.00
CA ALA A 2 0.80 24.54 14.76
C ALA A 2 2.05 24.19 13.92
N GLU A 3 2.92 25.17 13.68
CA GLU A 3 4.17 24.96 12.94
C GLU A 3 5.07 23.87 13.56
N VAL A 4 5.12 23.76 14.89
CA VAL A 4 5.89 22.71 15.59
C VAL A 4 5.33 21.32 15.29
N LEU A 5 4.00 21.18 15.22
CA LEU A 5 3.37 19.91 14.84
C LEU A 5 3.64 19.55 13.39
N ASP A 6 3.70 20.54 12.50
CA ASP A 6 4.06 20.32 11.09
C ASP A 6 5.51 19.83 10.96
N TYR A 7 6.44 20.40 11.74
CA TYR A 7 7.83 19.89 11.81
C TYR A 7 7.91 18.48 12.39
N ILE A 8 7.13 18.16 13.44
CA ILE A 8 7.06 16.81 13.99
C ILE A 8 6.51 15.84 12.94
N PHE A 9 5.45 16.20 12.22
CA PHE A 9 4.89 15.39 11.16
C PHE A 9 5.90 15.14 10.04
N ALA A 10 6.61 16.19 9.58
CA ALA A 10 7.68 16.06 8.60
C ALA A 10 8.81 15.14 9.08
N ALA A 11 9.20 15.24 10.35
CA ALA A 11 10.20 14.37 10.95
C ALA A 11 9.74 12.90 11.01
N VAL A 12 8.46 12.66 11.34
CA VAL A 12 7.85 11.31 11.33
C VAL A 12 7.85 10.73 9.92
N VAL A 13 7.49 11.53 8.90
CA VAL A 13 7.54 11.12 7.50
C VAL A 13 8.98 10.76 7.11
N ALA A 14 9.95 11.63 7.41
CA ALA A 14 11.36 11.37 7.12
C ALA A 14 11.87 10.09 7.78
N LEU A 15 11.58 9.90 9.07
CA LEU A 15 11.97 8.69 9.80
C LEU A 15 11.31 7.43 9.22
N SER A 16 10.05 7.51 8.80
CA SER A 16 9.34 6.39 8.17
C SER A 16 10.00 5.97 6.85
N VAL A 17 10.40 6.94 6.03
CA VAL A 17 11.14 6.69 4.78
C VAL A 17 12.53 6.11 5.05
N LEU A 18 13.22 6.59 6.10
CA LEU A 18 14.54 6.05 6.48
C LEU A 18 14.45 4.62 7.02
N TRP A 19 13.37 4.24 7.71
CA TRP A 19 13.16 2.87 8.15
C TRP A 19 12.77 1.94 7.00
N ALA A 20 11.95 2.39 6.07
CA ALA A 20 11.50 1.61 4.92
C ALA A 20 11.85 2.33 3.60
N PRO A 21 13.12 2.30 3.16
CA PRO A 21 13.58 3.03 1.97
C PRO A 21 13.18 2.35 0.65
N TYR A 22 12.72 1.10 0.72
CA TYR A 22 12.33 0.31 -0.44
C TYR A 22 10.85 0.47 -0.77
N THR A 23 10.46 0.11 -1.99
CA THR A 23 9.13 0.42 -2.53
C THR A 23 8.24 -0.82 -2.59
N LYS A 24 6.95 -0.65 -2.27
CA LYS A 24 5.91 -1.66 -2.58
C LYS A 24 5.33 -1.45 -3.97
N VAL A 25 4.55 -2.44 -4.43
CA VAL A 25 3.91 -2.48 -5.76
C VAL A 25 3.10 -1.22 -6.05
N GLU A 26 2.50 -0.64 -5.02
CA GLU A 26 1.58 0.48 -5.21
C GLU A 26 2.30 1.82 -5.36
N GLU A 27 3.57 1.86 -4.94
CA GLU A 27 4.46 3.01 -5.10
C GLU A 27 5.38 2.82 -6.30
N SER A 28 5.62 1.57 -6.72
CA SER A 28 6.63 1.22 -7.73
C SER A 28 6.43 1.98 -9.02
N PHE A 29 5.21 2.07 -9.55
CA PHE A 29 4.95 2.78 -10.81
C PHE A 29 5.43 4.25 -10.76
N PHE A 30 5.06 4.98 -9.70
CA PHE A 30 5.49 6.37 -9.55
C PHE A 30 6.99 6.49 -9.28
N MET A 31 7.54 5.61 -8.45
CA MET A 31 8.96 5.62 -8.11
C MET A 31 9.85 5.32 -9.32
N GLN A 32 9.49 4.35 -10.16
CA GLN A 32 10.21 4.04 -11.39
C GLN A 32 10.12 5.19 -12.40
N ALA A 33 8.95 5.80 -12.55
CA ALA A 33 8.79 6.97 -13.41
C ALA A 33 9.67 8.15 -12.94
N VAL A 34 9.73 8.42 -11.63
CA VAL A 34 10.61 9.44 -11.06
C VAL A 34 12.08 9.10 -11.30
N HIS A 35 12.48 7.84 -11.08
CA HIS A 35 13.84 7.39 -11.39
C HIS A 35 14.23 7.70 -12.83
N ASP A 36 13.37 7.35 -13.80
CA ASP A 36 13.69 7.53 -15.21
C ASP A 36 13.75 9.00 -15.62
N ILE A 37 12.85 9.84 -15.08
CA ILE A 37 12.91 11.29 -15.27
C ILE A 37 14.23 11.84 -14.73
N LEU A 38 14.65 11.42 -13.53
CA LEU A 38 15.91 11.86 -12.93
C LEU A 38 17.14 11.36 -13.69
N LYS A 39 17.10 10.12 -14.20
CA LYS A 39 18.22 9.49 -14.90
C LYS A 39 18.42 10.06 -16.30
N TRP A 40 17.33 10.34 -17.02
CA TRP A 40 17.38 10.68 -18.44
C TRP A 40 17.05 12.16 -18.73
N GLY A 41 16.41 12.87 -17.81
CA GLY A 41 16.04 14.29 -17.92
C GLY A 41 14.94 14.62 -18.93
N ARG A 42 14.61 13.71 -19.85
CA ARG A 42 13.56 13.85 -20.87
C ARG A 42 12.91 12.49 -21.13
N ILE A 43 11.64 12.49 -21.51
CA ILE A 43 10.91 11.27 -21.92
C ILE A 43 11.64 10.67 -23.13
N ASN A 44 12.08 9.42 -23.00
CA ASN A 44 12.78 8.67 -24.04
C ASN A 44 12.37 7.19 -24.02
N ASN A 45 12.81 6.42 -25.04
CA ASN A 45 12.46 5.00 -25.21
C ASN A 45 13.03 4.06 -24.13
N TYR A 46 13.90 4.54 -23.23
CA TYR A 46 14.53 3.76 -22.17
C TYR A 46 13.76 3.84 -20.83
N PHE A 47 12.61 4.50 -20.81
CA PHE A 47 11.79 4.57 -19.62
C PHE A 47 11.12 3.21 -19.37
N ASP A 48 11.09 2.82 -18.11
CA ASP A 48 10.47 1.61 -17.60
C ASP A 48 9.00 1.53 -17.99
N HIS A 49 8.28 2.66 -17.96
CA HIS A 49 6.86 2.68 -18.34
C HIS A 49 6.60 2.43 -19.84
N LEU A 50 7.63 2.39 -20.69
CA LEU A 50 7.51 1.98 -22.09
C LEU A 50 7.83 0.49 -22.26
N ALA A 51 8.77 -0.05 -21.47
CA ALA A 51 9.10 -1.48 -21.44
C ALA A 51 8.04 -2.29 -20.68
N PHE A 52 7.51 -1.72 -19.60
CA PHE A 52 6.47 -2.24 -18.72
C PHE A 52 5.41 -1.15 -18.53
N PRO A 53 4.55 -0.92 -19.54
CA PRO A 53 3.45 0.02 -19.41
C PRO A 53 2.57 -0.42 -18.24
N GLY A 54 2.65 0.33 -17.14
CA GLY A 54 1.74 0.18 -16.03
C GLY A 54 0.29 0.25 -16.51
N VAL A 55 -0.62 -0.27 -15.69
CA VAL A 55 -1.94 -0.74 -16.14
C VAL A 55 -2.86 0.35 -16.74
N VAL A 56 -2.55 1.65 -16.67
CA VAL A 56 -3.46 2.70 -17.16
C VAL A 56 -2.76 3.95 -17.72
N PRO A 57 -2.60 4.10 -19.05
CA PRO A 57 -2.37 5.41 -19.67
C PRO A 57 -3.62 6.29 -19.49
N ARG A 58 -3.46 7.52 -18.98
CA ARG A 58 -4.59 8.44 -18.72
C ARG A 58 -4.93 9.23 -19.98
N SER A 59 -6.13 8.99 -20.53
CA SER A 59 -6.66 9.70 -21.70
C SER A 59 -7.49 10.94 -21.31
N PHE A 60 -7.45 11.99 -22.12
CA PHE A 60 -8.30 13.19 -22.00
C PHE A 60 -9.74 12.97 -22.53
N ILE A 61 -9.99 11.85 -23.20
CA ILE A 61 -11.29 11.55 -23.84
C ILE A 61 -12.40 11.40 -22.79
N GLY A 62 -12.13 10.75 -21.65
CA GLY A 62 -13.12 10.53 -20.59
C GLY A 62 -13.72 11.85 -20.04
N PRO A 63 -12.88 12.80 -19.58
CA PRO A 63 -13.34 14.12 -19.15
C PRO A 63 -14.18 14.88 -20.20
N LEU A 64 -13.85 14.76 -21.49
CA LEU A 64 -14.60 15.39 -22.59
C LEU A 64 -16.03 14.84 -22.71
N PHE A 65 -16.21 13.52 -22.61
CA PHE A 65 -17.56 12.93 -22.63
C PHE A 65 -18.37 13.29 -21.38
N ILE A 66 -17.73 13.28 -20.21
CA ILE A 66 -18.39 13.64 -18.96
C ILE A 66 -18.85 15.11 -18.98
N SER A 67 -18.02 16.02 -19.50
CA SER A 67 -18.38 17.44 -19.59
C SER A 67 -19.53 17.67 -20.58
N ALA A 68 -19.54 16.97 -21.72
CA ALA A 68 -20.64 17.03 -22.68
C ALA A 68 -21.97 16.54 -22.06
N LEU A 69 -21.95 15.41 -21.35
CA LEU A 69 -23.13 14.86 -20.68
C LEU A 69 -23.59 15.69 -19.47
N ALA A 70 -22.68 16.43 -18.82
CA ALA A 70 -23.02 17.36 -17.74
C ALA A 70 -23.53 18.73 -18.24
N CYS A 71 -23.44 19.02 -19.55
CA CYS A 71 -23.83 20.30 -20.14
C CYS A 71 -25.30 20.70 -19.86
N PRO A 72 -26.30 19.80 -19.89
CA PRO A 72 -27.67 20.15 -19.52
C PRO A 72 -27.78 20.66 -18.08
N ALA A 73 -27.02 20.08 -17.14
CA ALA A 73 -27.01 20.54 -15.75
C ALA A 73 -26.43 21.96 -15.63
N LYS A 74 -25.45 22.32 -16.46
CA LYS A 74 -24.94 23.70 -16.54
C LYS A 74 -26.02 24.67 -17.02
N LEU A 75 -26.78 24.30 -18.05
CA LEU A 75 -27.87 25.15 -18.56
C LEU A 75 -28.96 25.36 -17.51
N LEU A 76 -29.31 24.30 -16.75
CA LEU A 76 -30.24 24.39 -15.63
C LEU A 76 -29.71 25.23 -14.46
N ASN A 77 -28.39 25.31 -14.31
CA ASN A 77 -27.70 26.17 -13.34
C ASN A 77 -27.49 27.62 -13.85
N GLY A 78 -28.32 28.08 -14.79
CA GLY A 78 -28.23 29.45 -15.33
C GLY A 78 -27.01 29.69 -16.24
N GLY A 79 -26.36 28.62 -16.73
CA GLY A 79 -25.16 28.72 -17.54
C GLY A 79 -23.85 28.78 -16.75
N ASP A 80 -23.91 28.75 -15.41
CA ASP A 80 -22.73 28.75 -14.55
C ASP A 80 -22.17 27.33 -14.39
N ALA A 81 -20.86 27.20 -14.62
CA ALA A 81 -20.12 25.95 -14.47
C ALA A 81 -19.49 25.82 -13.07
N GLU A 82 -19.54 26.86 -12.25
CA GLU A 82 -18.98 26.88 -10.91
C GLU A 82 -20.02 26.43 -9.86
N GLY A 83 -19.52 26.00 -8.70
CA GLY A 83 -20.34 25.67 -7.55
C GLY A 83 -20.56 24.17 -7.28
N VAL A 84 -21.00 23.90 -6.04
CA VAL A 84 -21.13 22.54 -5.50
C VAL A 84 -22.14 21.69 -6.28
N TRP A 85 -23.24 22.30 -6.75
CA TRP A 85 -24.26 21.60 -7.52
C TRP A 85 -23.76 21.11 -8.88
N MET A 86 -22.95 21.93 -9.57
CA MET A 86 -22.33 21.51 -10.82
C MET A 86 -21.31 20.38 -10.59
N GLN A 87 -20.52 20.46 -9.51
CA GLN A 87 -19.62 19.37 -9.11
C GLN A 87 -20.38 18.08 -8.79
N VAL A 88 -21.52 18.16 -8.11
CA VAL A 88 -22.38 16.99 -7.84
C VAL A 88 -22.93 16.41 -9.15
N ALA A 89 -23.41 17.25 -10.07
CA ALA A 89 -23.92 16.79 -11.37
C ALA A 89 -22.84 16.07 -12.19
N VAL A 90 -21.64 16.64 -12.30
CA VAL A 90 -20.49 16.02 -12.99
C VAL A 90 -20.12 14.67 -12.35
N ARG A 91 -20.13 14.59 -11.01
CA ARG A 91 -19.86 13.32 -10.29
C ARG A 91 -20.93 12.27 -10.51
N LEU A 92 -22.20 12.67 -10.59
CA LEU A 92 -23.30 11.76 -10.91
C LEU A 92 -23.19 11.23 -12.33
N VAL A 93 -22.85 12.09 -13.31
CA VAL A 93 -22.59 11.68 -14.70
C VAL A 93 -21.43 10.69 -14.74
N LEU A 94 -20.30 10.99 -14.09
CA LEU A 94 -19.17 10.07 -14.00
C LEU A 94 -19.58 8.72 -13.38
N GLY A 95 -20.28 8.75 -12.24
CA GLY A 95 -20.74 7.53 -11.57
C GLY A 95 -21.70 6.71 -12.43
N TRP A 96 -22.63 7.36 -13.13
CA TRP A 96 -23.54 6.72 -14.06
C TRP A 96 -22.81 6.10 -15.24
N MET A 97 -21.84 6.81 -15.83
CA MET A 97 -21.02 6.30 -16.93
C MET A 97 -20.22 5.07 -16.51
N VAL A 98 -19.62 5.08 -15.32
CA VAL A 98 -18.91 3.91 -14.78
C VAL A 98 -19.87 2.74 -14.57
N ALA A 99 -21.05 2.98 -13.97
CA ALA A 99 -22.06 1.94 -13.76
C ALA A 99 -22.57 1.35 -15.09
N TRP A 100 -22.81 2.21 -16.10
CA TRP A 100 -23.25 1.82 -17.42
C TRP A 100 -22.18 1.00 -18.15
N ALA A 101 -20.93 1.49 -18.18
CA ALA A 101 -19.80 0.78 -18.79
C ALA A 101 -19.60 -0.60 -18.15
N ASN A 102 -19.63 -0.68 -16.82
CA ASN A 102 -19.51 -1.94 -16.11
C ASN A 102 -20.70 -2.89 -16.37
N SER A 103 -21.91 -2.35 -16.51
CA SER A 103 -23.09 -3.14 -16.91
C SER A 103 -22.95 -3.73 -18.32
N ARG A 104 -22.46 -2.93 -19.29
CA ARG A 104 -22.19 -3.39 -20.66
C ARG A 104 -21.07 -4.42 -20.71
N PHE A 105 -19.98 -4.18 -19.98
CA PHE A 105 -18.87 -5.12 -19.86
C PHE A 105 -19.35 -6.45 -19.29
N GLY A 106 -20.09 -6.43 -18.17
CA GLY A 106 -20.66 -7.64 -17.59
C GLY A 106 -21.62 -8.36 -18.53
N ALA A 107 -22.43 -7.64 -19.30
CA ALA A 107 -23.29 -8.25 -20.33
C ALA A 107 -22.48 -8.91 -21.45
N ALA A 108 -21.45 -8.25 -21.97
CA ALA A 108 -20.58 -8.77 -23.01
C ALA A 108 -19.82 -10.03 -22.53
N VAL A 109 -19.25 -9.99 -21.32
CA VAL A 109 -18.62 -11.16 -20.68
C VAL A 109 -19.62 -12.31 -20.53
N GLY A 110 -20.86 -11.99 -20.16
CA GLY A 110 -21.92 -13.00 -20.04
C GLY A 110 -22.30 -13.66 -21.37
N ILE A 111 -22.24 -12.92 -22.48
CA ILE A 111 -22.49 -13.47 -23.83
C ILE A 111 -21.31 -14.30 -24.30
N ALA A 112 -20.08 -13.81 -24.14
CA ALA A 112 -18.88 -14.46 -24.65
C ALA A 112 -18.45 -15.69 -23.84
N PHE A 113 -18.56 -15.63 -22.51
CA PHE A 113 -18.02 -16.63 -21.58
C PHE A 113 -19.09 -17.26 -20.69
N GLY A 114 -20.38 -17.03 -20.99
CA GLY A 114 -21.52 -17.57 -20.26
C GLY A 114 -21.91 -16.78 -18.99
N SER A 115 -23.13 -17.01 -18.53
CA SER A 115 -23.74 -16.30 -17.38
C SER A 115 -22.98 -16.47 -16.06
N SER A 116 -22.22 -17.56 -15.93
CA SER A 116 -21.37 -17.85 -14.75
C SER A 116 -20.20 -16.89 -14.62
N SER A 117 -19.69 -16.36 -15.74
CA SER A 117 -18.57 -15.41 -15.82
C SER A 117 -19.02 -13.94 -15.61
N ARG A 118 -20.31 -13.66 -15.86
CA ARG A 118 -20.94 -12.36 -15.57
C ARG A 118 -21.22 -12.12 -14.07
N ARG A 119 -21.30 -13.20 -13.28
CA ARG A 119 -21.68 -13.13 -11.87
C ARG A 119 -20.61 -12.37 -11.08
N TRP A 120 -21.05 -11.47 -10.21
CA TRP A 120 -20.16 -10.78 -9.26
C TRP A 120 -19.51 -11.80 -8.32
N ARG A 121 -18.23 -12.09 -8.57
CA ARG A 121 -17.43 -13.07 -7.82
C ARG A 121 -16.55 -12.40 -6.76
N SER A 122 -16.87 -11.16 -6.34
CA SER A 122 -16.09 -10.45 -5.32
C SER A 122 -15.97 -11.29 -4.04
N SER A 123 -16.97 -12.08 -3.70
CA SER A 123 -16.94 -13.02 -2.57
C SER A 123 -15.86 -14.11 -2.65
N GLU A 124 -15.32 -14.42 -3.83
CA GLU A 124 -14.28 -15.45 -3.99
C GLU A 124 -12.90 -14.98 -3.53
N TRP A 125 -12.71 -13.67 -3.39
CA TRP A 125 -11.45 -13.05 -2.96
C TRP A 125 -11.37 -12.89 -1.43
N GLY A 126 -12.26 -13.56 -0.72
CA GLY A 126 -12.45 -13.48 0.73
C GLY A 126 -13.69 -12.68 1.11
N VAL A 127 -14.45 -13.18 2.09
CA VAL A 127 -15.65 -12.49 2.60
C VAL A 127 -15.41 -12.05 4.04
N SER A 128 -15.73 -10.79 4.32
CA SER A 128 -15.73 -10.27 5.68
C SER A 128 -17.14 -9.83 6.10
N PRO A 129 -17.49 -9.94 7.39
CA PRO A 129 -18.81 -9.54 7.89
C PRO A 129 -19.17 -8.08 7.53
N LEU A 130 -20.47 -7.76 7.48
CA LEU A 130 -20.96 -6.41 7.19
C LEU A 130 -20.35 -5.34 8.11
N HIS A 131 -20.13 -5.68 9.37
CA HIS A 131 -19.60 -4.76 10.38
C HIS A 131 -18.06 -4.59 10.35
N TYR A 132 -17.34 -5.31 9.48
CA TYR A 132 -15.88 -5.34 9.43
C TYR A 132 -15.23 -3.95 9.37
N TYR A 133 -15.77 -3.03 8.55
CA TYR A 133 -15.23 -1.68 8.48
C TYR A 133 -15.35 -0.93 9.80
N PHE A 134 -16.46 -1.10 10.52
CA PHE A 134 -16.73 -0.39 11.78
C PHE A 134 -16.01 -1.02 12.98
N THR A 135 -15.85 -2.34 13.01
CA THR A 135 -15.25 -3.05 14.15
C THR A 135 -13.75 -3.25 14.01
N HIS A 136 -13.23 -3.35 12.79
CA HIS A 136 -11.83 -3.68 12.54
C HIS A 136 -11.08 -2.53 11.83
N SER A 137 -11.55 -2.10 10.65
CA SER A 137 -10.77 -1.14 9.84
C SER A 137 -10.73 0.26 10.45
N ILE A 138 -11.88 0.84 10.85
CA ILE A 138 -11.94 2.18 11.43
C ILE A 138 -11.14 2.26 12.75
N PRO A 139 -11.30 1.33 13.71
CA PRO A 139 -10.50 1.35 14.93
C PRO A 139 -9.00 1.26 14.68
N ARG A 140 -8.59 0.46 13.70
CA ARG A 140 -7.17 0.34 13.31
C ARG A 140 -6.63 1.61 12.66
N LEU A 141 -7.44 2.32 11.87
CA LEU A 141 -7.02 3.53 11.15
C LEU A 141 -7.03 4.79 12.03
N LEU A 142 -7.95 4.85 13.01
CA LEU A 142 -8.13 6.04 13.87
C LEU A 142 -7.52 5.89 15.26
N LEU A 143 -7.25 4.66 15.72
CA LEU A 143 -6.66 4.37 17.02
C LEU A 143 -7.37 5.14 18.16
N GLY A 144 -6.64 5.96 18.91
CA GLY A 144 -7.18 6.74 20.03
C GLY A 144 -8.20 7.81 19.65
N ALA A 145 -8.38 8.12 18.36
CA ALA A 145 -9.32 9.14 17.90
C ALA A 145 -10.79 8.67 17.85
N VAL A 146 -11.04 7.34 17.78
CA VAL A 146 -12.38 6.75 17.57
C VAL A 146 -13.45 7.32 18.50
N PRO A 147 -13.25 7.41 19.84
CA PRO A 147 -14.32 7.85 20.74
C PRO A 147 -14.77 9.29 20.46
N PHE A 148 -13.87 10.15 20.00
CA PHE A 148 -14.15 11.56 19.76
C PHE A 148 -14.86 11.81 18.43
N VAL A 149 -14.75 10.90 17.46
CA VAL A 149 -15.41 11.03 16.15
C VAL A 149 -16.92 11.17 16.33
N PHE A 150 -17.54 10.27 17.09
CA PHE A 150 -18.99 10.29 17.31
C PHE A 150 -19.43 11.58 17.99
N VAL A 151 -18.67 12.04 18.99
CA VAL A 151 -18.95 13.30 19.66
C VAL A 151 -18.87 14.47 18.69
N GLY A 152 -17.85 14.53 17.83
CA GLY A 152 -17.71 15.59 16.85
C GLY A 152 -18.82 15.61 15.80
N VAL A 153 -19.22 14.44 15.31
CA VAL A 153 -20.33 14.30 14.36
C VAL A 153 -21.65 14.78 14.97
N LEU A 154 -21.88 14.53 16.27
CA LEU A 154 -23.10 14.97 16.95
C LEU A 154 -23.05 16.44 17.40
N ALA A 155 -21.88 16.94 17.79
CA ALA A 155 -21.72 18.26 18.39
C ALA A 155 -21.51 19.40 17.38
N ASP A 156 -20.97 19.12 16.19
CA ASP A 156 -20.66 20.13 15.18
C ASP A 156 -21.32 19.83 13.82
N ARG A 157 -22.31 20.66 13.43
CA ARG A 157 -23.04 20.54 12.16
C ARG A 157 -22.13 20.58 10.93
N ARG A 158 -21.00 21.29 10.98
CA ARG A 158 -20.03 21.37 9.86
C ARG A 158 -19.30 20.05 9.72
N ALA A 159 -18.89 19.46 10.84
CA ALA A 159 -18.29 18.14 10.88
C ALA A 159 -19.27 17.08 10.37
N SER A 160 -20.55 17.10 10.80
CA SER A 160 -21.56 16.14 10.32
C SER A 160 -21.77 16.24 8.80
N ARG A 161 -21.83 17.45 8.23
CA ARG A 161 -22.00 17.64 6.77
C ARG A 161 -20.90 16.97 5.95
N LEU A 162 -19.69 16.91 6.48
CA LEU A 162 -18.55 16.24 5.83
C LEU A 162 -18.51 14.75 6.14
N ALA A 163 -18.84 14.35 7.37
CA ALA A 163 -18.77 12.95 7.80
C ALA A 163 -19.90 12.07 7.26
N ILE A 164 -21.13 12.59 7.15
CA ILE A 164 -22.30 11.80 6.75
C ILE A 164 -22.10 11.14 5.36
N PRO A 165 -21.67 11.85 4.31
CA PRO A 165 -21.39 11.21 3.02
C PRO A 165 -20.31 10.14 3.11
N CYS A 166 -19.25 10.36 3.90
CA CYS A 166 -18.19 9.37 4.11
C CYS A 166 -18.71 8.12 4.83
N LEU A 167 -19.50 8.29 5.91
CA LEU A 167 -20.09 7.19 6.66
C LEU A 167 -21.13 6.42 5.83
N ALA A 168 -21.92 7.13 5.02
CA ALA A 168 -22.84 6.51 4.06
C ALA A 168 -22.09 5.69 3.01
N ALA A 169 -21.01 6.22 2.44
CA ALA A 169 -20.17 5.48 1.50
C ALA A 169 -19.56 4.23 2.14
N ILE A 170 -19.05 4.33 3.38
CA ILE A 170 -18.56 3.17 4.15
C ILE A 170 -19.69 2.15 4.36
N GLY A 171 -20.91 2.59 4.70
CA GLY A 171 -22.07 1.72 4.85
C GLY A 171 -22.45 0.99 3.56
N ILE A 172 -22.33 1.65 2.41
CA ILE A 172 -22.54 1.02 1.10
C ILE A 172 -21.42 0.00 0.81
N PHE A 173 -20.16 0.37 1.05
CA PHE A 173 -19.03 -0.56 0.88
C PHE A 173 -19.10 -1.75 1.85
N SER A 174 -19.69 -1.57 3.03
CA SER A 174 -19.92 -2.66 3.99
C SER A 174 -20.80 -3.78 3.41
N ALA A 175 -21.67 -3.48 2.44
CA ALA A 175 -22.49 -4.48 1.77
C ALA A 175 -21.71 -5.36 0.77
N ASN A 176 -20.49 -4.97 0.38
CA ASN A 176 -19.65 -5.79 -0.49
C ASN A 176 -19.09 -6.99 0.29
N GLY A 177 -19.07 -8.18 -0.33
CA GLY A 177 -18.48 -9.38 0.28
C GLY A 177 -16.99 -9.20 0.56
N HIS A 178 -16.24 -8.79 -0.47
CA HIS A 178 -14.84 -8.42 -0.36
C HIS A 178 -14.68 -7.03 0.24
N LYS A 179 -13.77 -6.90 1.21
CA LYS A 179 -13.51 -5.64 1.92
C LYS A 179 -12.03 -5.39 2.03
N GLU A 180 -11.61 -4.21 1.58
CA GLU A 180 -10.25 -3.71 1.79
C GLU A 180 -10.29 -2.37 2.51
N TRP A 181 -9.34 -2.17 3.42
CA TRP A 181 -9.19 -0.92 4.16
C TRP A 181 -8.94 0.29 3.26
N ARG A 182 -8.36 0.07 2.07
CA ARG A 182 -8.03 1.10 1.08
C ARG A 182 -9.27 1.80 0.53
N PHE A 183 -10.39 1.09 0.42
CA PHE A 183 -11.65 1.66 -0.08
C PHE A 183 -12.20 2.77 0.82
N ILE A 184 -11.88 2.73 2.12
CA ILE A 184 -12.36 3.70 3.11
C ILE A 184 -11.29 4.73 3.50
N LEU A 185 -10.06 4.60 2.99
CA LEU A 185 -8.93 5.47 3.33
C LEU A 185 -9.23 6.97 3.10
N PRO A 186 -9.95 7.39 2.03
CA PRO A 186 -10.31 8.81 1.85
C PRO A 186 -11.17 9.40 2.96
N ALA A 187 -11.87 8.58 3.76
CA ALA A 187 -12.67 9.06 4.88
C ALA A 187 -11.82 9.42 6.12
N VAL A 188 -10.61 8.87 6.25
CA VAL A 188 -9.78 8.98 7.45
C VAL A 188 -9.47 10.45 7.84
N PRO A 189 -9.06 11.35 6.92
CA PRO A 189 -8.85 12.76 7.27
C PRO A 189 -10.10 13.45 7.81
N VAL A 190 -11.27 13.17 7.21
CA VAL A 190 -12.55 13.73 7.65
C VAL A 190 -12.93 13.22 9.03
N LEU A 191 -12.73 11.93 9.31
CA LEU A 191 -13.00 11.34 10.62
C LEU A 191 -12.07 11.88 11.71
N ASN A 192 -10.77 12.09 11.40
CA ASN A 192 -9.84 12.75 12.33
C ASN A 192 -10.20 14.20 12.61
N MET A 193 -10.65 14.95 11.60
CA MET A 193 -11.21 16.30 11.79
C MET A 193 -12.44 16.26 12.71
N CYS A 194 -13.33 15.27 12.54
CA CYS A 194 -14.48 15.09 13.44
C CYS A 194 -14.02 14.77 14.87
N ALA A 195 -13.00 13.93 15.05
CA ALA A 195 -12.41 13.67 16.37
C ALA A 195 -11.91 14.97 17.03
N ALA A 196 -11.20 15.82 16.29
CA ALA A 196 -10.73 17.13 16.79
C ALA A 196 -11.90 18.06 17.19
N ALA A 197 -12.97 18.09 16.39
CA ALA A 197 -14.19 18.83 16.72
C ALA A 197 -14.87 18.27 17.98
N GLY A 198 -14.88 16.95 18.16
CA GLY A 198 -15.41 16.28 19.35
C GLY A 198 -14.64 16.61 20.62
N VAL A 199 -13.30 16.56 20.57
CA VAL A 199 -12.43 16.98 21.69
C VAL A 199 -12.71 18.44 22.06
N THR A 200 -12.82 19.32 21.05
CA THR A 200 -13.10 20.74 21.24
C THR A 200 -14.47 20.97 21.89
N ALA A 201 -15.51 20.27 21.42
CA ALA A 201 -16.85 20.34 21.98
C ALA A 201 -16.87 19.91 23.46
N LEU A 202 -16.20 18.81 23.81
CA LEU A 202 -16.08 18.36 25.19
C LEU A 202 -15.28 19.32 26.08
N CYS A 203 -14.23 19.96 25.52
CA CYS A 203 -13.43 20.94 26.25
C CYS A 203 -14.18 22.24 26.56
N ARG A 204 -15.31 22.52 25.89
CA ARG A 204 -16.20 23.65 26.24
C ARG A 204 -16.94 23.41 27.57
N ILE A 205 -17.08 22.16 28.00
CA ILE A 205 -17.72 21.80 29.26
C ILE A 205 -16.68 21.87 30.38
N ASN A 206 -16.82 22.84 31.30
CA ASN A 206 -15.83 23.13 32.35
C ASN A 206 -15.48 21.93 33.24
N ALA A 207 -16.45 21.05 33.52
CA ALA A 207 -16.21 19.82 34.29
C ALA A 207 -15.38 18.80 33.50
N LEU A 208 -15.62 18.66 32.20
CA LEU A 208 -14.96 17.66 31.35
C LEU A 208 -13.61 18.11 30.84
N LYS A 209 -13.38 19.42 30.63
CA LYS A 209 -12.13 19.93 30.03
C LYS A 209 -10.86 19.50 30.79
N LYS A 210 -10.95 19.39 32.13
CA LYS A 210 -9.82 18.97 32.98
C LYS A 210 -9.43 17.50 32.77
N ILE A 211 -10.37 16.67 32.31
CA ILE A 211 -10.19 15.24 32.06
C ILE A 211 -9.91 14.99 30.57
N VAL A 212 -10.72 15.57 29.69
CA VAL A 212 -10.67 15.31 28.24
C VAL A 212 -9.37 15.82 27.62
N LYS A 213 -8.86 16.98 28.05
CA LYS A 213 -7.61 17.54 27.52
C LYS A 213 -6.41 16.60 27.74
N PRO A 214 -6.10 16.14 28.98
CA PRO A 214 -5.00 15.19 29.17
C PRO A 214 -5.28 13.83 28.53
N VAL A 215 -6.52 13.32 28.58
CA VAL A 215 -6.86 12.03 27.95
C VAL A 215 -6.65 12.09 26.43
N ALA A 216 -7.13 13.13 25.75
CA ALA A 216 -6.93 13.31 24.32
C ALA A 216 -5.45 13.44 23.95
N ALA A 217 -4.65 14.16 24.77
CA ALA A 217 -3.21 14.26 24.57
C ALA A 217 -2.50 12.90 24.73
N ILE A 218 -2.83 12.13 25.77
CA ILE A 218 -2.30 10.79 25.99
C ILE A 218 -2.66 9.85 24.83
N LEU A 219 -3.92 9.86 24.40
CA LEU A 219 -4.38 9.04 23.27
C LEU A 219 -3.71 9.42 21.95
N CYS A 220 -3.46 10.71 21.71
CA CYS A 220 -2.72 11.17 20.54
C CYS A 220 -1.26 10.69 20.57
N LEU A 221 -0.58 10.84 21.71
CA LEU A 221 0.81 10.38 21.88
C LEU A 221 0.91 8.84 21.78
N ALA A 222 -0.04 8.11 22.38
CA ALA A 222 -0.11 6.66 22.28
C ALA A 222 -0.38 6.21 20.83
N SER A 223 -1.23 6.92 20.09
CA SER A 223 -1.49 6.63 18.68
C SER A 223 -0.26 6.89 17.81
N LEU A 224 0.50 7.96 18.09
CA LEU A 224 1.77 8.22 17.43
C LEU A 224 2.79 7.11 17.72
N ALA A 225 2.95 6.73 19.00
CA ALA A 225 3.86 5.64 19.38
C ALA A 225 3.47 4.30 18.72
N ALA A 226 2.17 3.99 18.68
CA ALA A 226 1.66 2.81 18.00
C ALA A 226 1.92 2.85 16.49
N ALA A 227 1.69 3.99 15.84
CA ALA A 227 1.98 4.17 14.42
C ALA A 227 3.47 3.98 14.12
N MET A 228 4.36 4.58 14.93
CA MET A 228 5.81 4.41 14.79
C MET A 228 6.24 2.95 14.98
N LEU A 229 5.70 2.26 15.97
CA LEU A 229 5.96 0.83 16.17
C LEU A 229 5.47 -0.01 14.98
N MET A 230 4.27 0.27 14.46
CA MET A 230 3.73 -0.42 13.28
C MET A 230 4.59 -0.15 12.04
N THR A 231 5.07 1.07 11.84
CA THR A 231 6.00 1.41 10.74
C THR A 231 7.31 0.66 10.87
N HIS A 232 7.88 0.60 12.08
CA HIS A 232 9.11 -0.15 12.34
C HIS A 232 8.93 -1.65 12.08
N ILE A 233 7.82 -2.25 12.52
CA ILE A 233 7.51 -3.65 12.20
C ILE A 233 7.32 -3.83 10.69
N SER A 234 6.66 -2.88 10.03
CA SER A 234 6.39 -2.94 8.59
C SER A 234 7.65 -2.81 7.74
N SER A 235 8.72 -2.17 8.24
CA SER A 235 9.98 -2.05 7.48
C SER A 235 10.67 -3.39 7.23
N PHE A 236 10.33 -4.44 7.96
CA PHE A 236 10.80 -5.81 7.71
C PHE A 236 10.07 -6.51 6.54
N ASN A 237 9.05 -5.89 5.94
CA ASN A 237 8.32 -6.43 4.78
C ASN A 237 8.99 -6.16 3.43
N TYR A 238 10.26 -5.76 3.41
CA TYR A 238 11.02 -5.43 2.19
C TYR A 238 12.22 -6.37 1.90
N PRO A 239 12.09 -7.70 2.04
CA PRO A 239 13.21 -8.61 1.85
C PRO A 239 13.79 -8.57 0.43
N GLY A 240 13.00 -8.33 -0.62
CA GLY A 240 13.50 -8.27 -2.00
C GLY A 240 14.46 -7.11 -2.23
N GLY A 241 14.14 -5.92 -1.70
CA GLY A 241 15.04 -4.75 -1.76
C GLY A 241 16.37 -5.00 -1.03
N HIS A 242 16.30 -5.60 0.16
CA HIS A 242 17.49 -6.00 0.92
C HIS A 242 18.30 -7.09 0.21
N ALA A 243 17.65 -8.06 -0.44
CA ALA A 243 18.31 -9.13 -1.17
C ALA A 243 19.09 -8.59 -2.37
N LEU A 244 18.52 -7.64 -3.12
CA LEU A 244 19.24 -6.98 -4.22
C LEU A 244 20.48 -6.22 -3.71
N ALA A 245 20.32 -5.45 -2.63
CA ALA A 245 21.43 -4.73 -2.02
C ALA A 245 22.53 -5.67 -1.49
N LEU A 246 22.15 -6.85 -0.96
CA LEU A 246 23.07 -7.88 -0.51
C LEU A 246 23.80 -8.52 -1.70
N LEU A 247 23.10 -8.81 -2.81
CA LEU A 247 23.72 -9.33 -4.03
C LEU A 247 24.82 -8.38 -4.54
N HIS A 248 24.59 -7.07 -4.59
CA HIS A 248 25.63 -6.10 -4.99
C HIS A 248 26.85 -6.08 -4.08
N ARG A 249 26.67 -6.41 -2.79
CA ARG A 249 27.78 -6.51 -1.83
C ARG A 249 28.57 -7.80 -2.02
N LEU A 250 27.87 -8.92 -2.24
CA LEU A 250 28.48 -10.24 -2.44
C LEU A 250 29.27 -10.30 -3.77
N GLU A 251 28.68 -9.80 -4.86
CA GLU A 251 29.26 -9.83 -6.21
C GLU A 251 29.94 -8.51 -6.61
N LYS A 252 30.47 -7.74 -5.64
CA LYS A 252 30.97 -6.38 -5.88
C LYS A 252 31.99 -6.31 -7.04
N ASN A 253 32.80 -7.35 -7.20
CA ASN A 253 33.91 -7.44 -8.15
C ASN A 253 33.58 -8.26 -9.40
N THR A 254 32.36 -8.79 -9.53
CA THR A 254 31.96 -9.65 -10.65
C THR A 254 31.40 -8.76 -11.77
N PRO A 255 32.09 -8.66 -12.93
CA PRO A 255 31.61 -7.87 -14.05
C PRO A 255 30.51 -8.62 -14.81
N LYS A 256 29.59 -7.89 -15.44
CA LYS A 256 28.56 -8.45 -16.36
C LYS A 256 27.66 -9.53 -15.75
N VAL A 257 27.15 -9.30 -14.55
CA VAL A 257 26.14 -10.17 -13.94
C VAL A 257 24.79 -9.97 -14.64
N HIS A 258 24.19 -11.07 -15.06
CA HIS A 258 22.80 -11.12 -15.51
C HIS A 258 21.95 -11.72 -14.39
N VAL A 259 21.08 -10.91 -13.79
CA VAL A 259 20.26 -11.30 -12.64
C VAL A 259 18.78 -11.31 -13.01
N HIS A 260 18.13 -12.44 -12.75
CA HIS A 260 16.68 -12.54 -12.80
C HIS A 260 16.07 -12.27 -11.41
N ILE A 261 14.98 -11.51 -11.39
CA ILE A 261 14.26 -11.10 -10.18
C ILE A 261 12.81 -11.59 -10.32
N ASP A 262 12.40 -12.50 -9.43
CA ASP A 262 11.04 -13.03 -9.48
C ASP A 262 9.98 -12.01 -9.00
N VAL A 263 8.70 -12.33 -9.28
CA VAL A 263 7.55 -11.47 -8.96
C VAL A 263 7.52 -11.11 -7.48
N TYR A 264 7.67 -12.08 -6.57
CA TYR A 264 7.64 -11.82 -5.14
C TYR A 264 8.75 -10.87 -4.69
N THR A 265 9.98 -11.07 -5.19
CA THR A 265 11.13 -10.21 -4.91
C THR A 265 10.88 -8.80 -5.45
N ALA A 266 10.34 -8.68 -6.66
CA ALA A 266 9.93 -7.39 -7.24
C ALA A 266 8.90 -6.66 -6.38
N MET A 267 7.89 -7.37 -5.88
CA MET A 267 6.83 -6.83 -5.02
C MET A 267 7.30 -6.49 -3.60
N THR A 268 8.50 -6.93 -3.19
CA THR A 268 9.03 -6.77 -1.83
C THR A 268 10.27 -5.88 -1.75
N GLY A 269 10.40 -4.89 -2.64
CA GLY A 269 11.32 -3.77 -2.43
C GLY A 269 12.34 -3.51 -3.54
N VAL A 270 12.38 -4.33 -4.58
CA VAL A 270 13.26 -4.09 -5.73
C VAL A 270 12.73 -2.91 -6.55
N SER A 271 13.61 -1.94 -6.82
CA SER A 271 13.34 -0.81 -7.71
C SER A 271 14.58 -0.47 -8.55
N ARG A 272 14.43 0.35 -9.61
CA ARG A 272 15.58 0.79 -10.42
C ARG A 272 16.57 1.64 -9.63
N PHE A 273 16.12 2.33 -8.58
CA PHE A 273 17.03 3.02 -7.64
C PHE A 273 18.00 2.05 -6.95
N GLY A 274 17.61 0.79 -6.81
CA GLY A 274 18.47 -0.27 -6.29
C GLY A 274 19.45 -0.84 -7.31
N GLU A 275 19.33 -0.56 -8.60
CA GLU A 275 20.17 -1.12 -9.67
C GLU A 275 21.50 -0.36 -9.78
N LEU A 276 22.40 -0.61 -8.82
CA LEU A 276 23.61 0.20 -8.63
C LEU A 276 24.71 -0.01 -9.70
N LYS A 277 24.72 -1.16 -10.38
CA LYS A 277 25.77 -1.55 -11.34
C LYS A 277 25.27 -1.40 -12.76
N LYS A 278 25.92 -0.54 -13.56
CA LYS A 278 25.53 -0.24 -14.95
C LYS A 278 25.89 -1.35 -15.93
N ASP A 279 26.89 -2.16 -15.60
CA ASP A 279 27.37 -3.29 -16.40
C ASP A 279 26.57 -4.56 -16.16
N TRP A 280 25.63 -4.54 -15.20
CA TRP A 280 24.74 -5.64 -14.91
C TRP A 280 23.42 -5.51 -15.69
N VAL A 281 22.79 -6.64 -15.96
CA VAL A 281 21.46 -6.72 -16.56
C VAL A 281 20.48 -7.22 -15.50
N TYR A 282 19.46 -6.43 -15.21
CA TYR A 282 18.40 -6.75 -14.25
C TYR A 282 17.12 -7.09 -15.02
N ASP A 283 16.72 -8.36 -14.97
CA ASP A 283 15.57 -8.87 -15.68
C ASP A 283 14.44 -9.23 -14.70
N LYS A 284 13.22 -8.81 -15.03
CA LYS A 284 11.99 -9.00 -14.24
C LYS A 284 10.90 -9.71 -15.06
N THR A 285 11.28 -10.41 -16.11
CA THR A 285 10.34 -11.08 -17.02
C THR A 285 9.50 -12.11 -16.26
N GLU A 286 8.19 -11.89 -16.14
CA GLU A 286 7.29 -12.74 -15.34
C GLU A 286 6.91 -14.04 -16.05
N ALA A 287 7.08 -14.12 -17.37
CA ALA A 287 6.62 -15.21 -18.22
C ALA A 287 7.59 -16.42 -18.28
N LEU A 288 8.56 -16.50 -17.38
CA LEU A 288 9.50 -17.62 -17.34
C LEU A 288 8.94 -18.72 -16.46
N HIS A 289 8.68 -19.90 -17.04
CA HIS A 289 8.07 -21.01 -16.33
C HIS A 289 8.91 -22.29 -16.38
N HIS A 290 9.83 -22.41 -17.35
CA HIS A 290 10.66 -23.58 -17.51
C HIS A 290 12.11 -23.32 -17.06
N PRO A 291 12.76 -24.27 -16.34
CA PRO A 291 14.14 -24.12 -15.88
C PRO A 291 15.15 -23.78 -16.99
N GLU A 292 14.93 -24.26 -18.21
CA GLU A 292 15.81 -24.02 -19.36
C GLU A 292 15.91 -22.53 -19.74
N GLU A 293 14.83 -21.76 -19.54
CA GLU A 293 14.80 -20.32 -19.81
C GLU A 293 15.73 -19.55 -18.89
N PHE A 294 16.06 -20.13 -17.72
CA PHE A 294 16.96 -19.50 -16.75
C PHE A 294 18.44 -19.71 -17.05
N SER A 295 18.77 -20.50 -18.08
CA SER A 295 20.14 -20.81 -18.48
C SER A 295 20.98 -19.56 -18.81
N ASN A 296 20.32 -18.49 -19.27
CA ASN A 296 20.97 -17.24 -19.65
C ASN A 296 21.31 -16.33 -18.46
N TYR A 297 20.84 -16.64 -17.25
CA TYR A 297 21.12 -15.85 -16.06
C TYR A 297 22.30 -16.41 -15.28
N THR A 298 23.09 -15.51 -14.70
CA THR A 298 24.20 -15.86 -13.80
C THR A 298 23.73 -15.96 -12.35
N HIS A 299 22.71 -15.18 -11.99
CA HIS A 299 22.18 -15.08 -10.63
C HIS A 299 20.66 -15.01 -10.66
N LEU A 300 20.03 -15.55 -9.63
CA LEU A 300 18.58 -15.45 -9.41
C LEU A 300 18.33 -14.85 -8.03
N ILE A 301 17.35 -13.95 -7.93
CA ILE A 301 16.77 -13.56 -6.66
C ILE A 301 15.32 -14.06 -6.65
N THR A 302 15.04 -15.04 -5.79
CA THR A 302 13.77 -15.77 -5.82
C THR A 302 13.24 -16.13 -4.44
N SER A 303 11.92 -16.20 -4.35
CA SER A 303 11.16 -16.75 -3.22
C SER A 303 11.01 -18.28 -3.26
N THR A 304 11.29 -18.92 -4.39
CA THR A 304 11.11 -20.35 -4.62
C THR A 304 12.42 -21.03 -5.04
N PRO A 305 13.42 -21.12 -4.14
CA PRO A 305 14.74 -21.67 -4.48
C PRO A 305 14.68 -23.16 -4.90
N GLU A 306 13.67 -23.88 -4.45
CA GLU A 306 13.48 -25.31 -4.73
C GLU A 306 13.31 -25.62 -6.21
N LEU A 307 12.78 -24.68 -7.00
CA LEU A 307 12.60 -24.83 -8.45
C LEU A 307 13.92 -24.79 -9.23
N TYR A 308 14.99 -24.25 -8.64
CA TYR A 308 16.25 -23.93 -9.33
C TYR A 308 17.46 -24.68 -8.76
N ASN A 309 17.23 -25.53 -7.77
CA ASN A 309 18.29 -26.20 -7.01
C ASN A 309 19.19 -27.07 -7.90
N ASP A 310 20.38 -27.41 -7.39
CA ASP A 310 21.52 -28.03 -8.09
C ASP A 310 21.16 -29.19 -9.05
N THR A 311 20.11 -29.97 -8.77
CA THR A 311 19.69 -31.13 -9.59
C THR A 311 18.75 -30.79 -10.76
N VAL A 312 18.13 -29.60 -10.80
CA VAL A 312 17.10 -29.24 -11.79
C VAL A 312 17.44 -27.94 -12.55
N GLY A 313 17.99 -26.93 -11.87
CA GLY A 313 18.24 -25.61 -12.46
C GLY A 313 19.72 -25.23 -12.58
N GLY A 314 20.63 -25.95 -11.90
CA GLY A 314 22.06 -25.63 -11.89
C GLY A 314 22.40 -24.35 -11.11
N PHE A 315 21.62 -23.99 -10.09
CA PHE A 315 21.89 -22.84 -9.21
C PHE A 315 22.00 -23.27 -7.74
N VAL A 316 22.99 -22.70 -7.04
CA VAL A 316 23.22 -22.88 -5.60
C VAL A 316 22.82 -21.63 -4.83
N ALA A 317 22.16 -21.81 -3.68
CA ALA A 317 21.80 -20.69 -2.81
C ALA A 317 23.04 -20.15 -2.05
N VAL A 318 23.43 -18.92 -2.35
CA VAL A 318 24.60 -18.25 -1.74
C VAL A 318 24.22 -17.48 -0.47
N ALA A 319 23.01 -16.92 -0.43
CA ALA A 319 22.52 -16.18 0.73
C ALA A 319 20.99 -16.24 0.85
N LYS A 320 20.50 -15.94 2.05
CA LYS A 320 19.06 -15.86 2.37
C LYS A 320 18.78 -14.52 3.03
N GLN A 321 17.70 -13.87 2.61
CA GLN A 321 17.21 -12.65 3.21
C GLN A 321 15.95 -12.93 4.02
N PHE A 322 16.00 -12.49 5.27
CA PHE A 322 14.91 -12.65 6.21
C PHE A 322 13.92 -11.49 6.06
N GLY A 323 12.63 -11.81 6.15
CA GLY A 323 11.54 -10.86 6.20
C GLY A 323 10.58 -11.15 7.35
N TYR A 324 9.60 -10.28 7.54
CA TYR A 324 8.57 -10.44 8.57
C TYR A 324 7.69 -11.67 8.31
N SER A 325 7.57 -12.55 9.31
CA SER A 325 6.69 -13.74 9.28
C SER A 325 5.57 -13.68 10.32
N GLY A 326 5.77 -12.93 11.43
CA GLY A 326 4.69 -12.73 12.39
C GLY A 326 5.12 -12.02 13.67
N LEU A 327 4.19 -11.88 14.61
CA LEU A 327 4.42 -11.29 15.93
C LEU A 327 4.08 -12.34 17.01
N ALA A 328 5.05 -12.67 17.86
CA ALA A 328 4.79 -13.41 19.10
C ALA A 328 4.58 -12.42 20.24
N ILE A 329 3.49 -12.54 20.96
CA ILE A 329 3.20 -11.73 22.15
C ILE A 329 3.28 -12.64 23.37
N ALA A 330 3.98 -12.20 24.42
CA ALA A 330 4.03 -12.92 25.68
C ALA A 330 2.61 -13.04 26.28
N PRO A 331 2.29 -14.18 26.95
CA PRO A 331 1.02 -14.33 27.64
C PRO A 331 0.76 -13.17 28.61
N LEU A 332 -0.50 -12.73 28.72
CA LEU A 332 -0.89 -11.53 29.50
C LEU A 332 -0.38 -11.56 30.95
N ALA A 333 -0.33 -12.75 31.55
CA ALA A 333 0.16 -12.98 32.91
C ALA A 333 1.65 -12.64 33.12
N ASN A 334 2.46 -12.68 32.06
CA ASN A 334 3.91 -12.47 32.14
C ASN A 334 4.33 -11.05 31.74
N ILE A 335 3.41 -10.24 31.19
CA ILE A 335 3.68 -8.85 30.75
C ILE A 335 4.28 -7.98 31.87
N PRO A 336 3.77 -8.00 33.12
CA PRO A 336 4.37 -7.22 34.21
C PRO A 336 5.83 -7.62 34.47
N LYS A 337 6.16 -8.90 34.33
CA LYS A 337 7.52 -9.43 34.54
C LYS A 337 8.48 -8.95 33.45
N PHE A 338 8.06 -8.98 32.19
CA PHE A 338 8.88 -8.47 31.08
C PHE A 338 9.16 -6.96 31.18
N ILE A 339 8.18 -6.18 31.62
CA ILE A 339 8.29 -4.72 31.73
C ILE A 339 9.10 -4.30 32.97
N LEU A 340 8.85 -4.91 34.13
CA LEU A 340 9.41 -4.49 35.41
C LEU A 340 10.75 -5.15 35.75
N LEU A 341 11.02 -6.37 35.28
CA LEU A 341 12.21 -7.15 35.67
C LEU A 341 13.23 -7.32 34.53
N ASP A 342 12.78 -7.60 33.31
CA ASP A 342 13.69 -7.95 32.21
C ASP A 342 14.04 -6.78 31.27
N HIS A 343 13.40 -5.61 31.45
CA HIS A 343 13.50 -4.44 30.55
C HIS A 343 13.32 -4.80 29.06
N ARG A 344 12.55 -5.85 28.75
CA ARG A 344 12.31 -6.36 27.40
C ARG A 344 10.88 -6.05 26.97
N ALA A 345 10.71 -5.74 25.69
CA ALA A 345 9.38 -5.61 25.12
C ALA A 345 8.63 -6.96 25.22
N PRO A 346 7.33 -6.96 25.58
CA PRO A 346 6.53 -8.19 25.72
C PRO A 346 6.14 -8.81 24.37
N PHE A 347 6.77 -8.37 23.28
CA PHE A 347 6.53 -8.88 21.93
C PHE A 347 7.86 -9.15 21.22
N HIS A 348 7.87 -10.20 20.40
CA HIS A 348 9.00 -10.62 19.59
C HIS A 348 8.58 -10.69 18.12
N ILE A 349 9.33 -9.99 17.26
CA ILE A 349 9.10 -9.98 15.82
C ILE A 349 9.74 -11.26 15.26
N LYS A 350 8.91 -12.16 14.72
CA LYS A 350 9.39 -13.37 14.04
C LYS A 350 9.82 -13.03 12.63
N GLN A 351 11.01 -13.49 12.26
CA GLN A 351 11.55 -13.35 10.92
C GLN A 351 11.93 -14.72 10.37
N GLU A 352 11.62 -14.94 9.09
CA GLU A 352 11.90 -16.18 8.36
C GLU A 352 12.57 -15.84 7.02
N PRO A 353 13.35 -16.76 6.43
CA PRO A 353 13.91 -16.55 5.10
C PRO A 353 12.76 -16.52 4.07
N LEU A 354 12.64 -15.42 3.33
CA LEU A 354 11.58 -15.24 2.32
C LEU A 354 12.13 -15.05 0.91
N VAL A 355 13.39 -14.66 0.79
CA VAL A 355 14.06 -14.43 -0.50
C VAL A 355 15.44 -15.05 -0.45
N TRP A 356 15.82 -15.74 -1.50
CA TRP A 356 17.10 -16.40 -1.69
C TRP A 356 17.86 -15.75 -2.83
N ILE A 357 19.18 -15.65 -2.64
CA ILE A 357 20.12 -15.22 -3.67
C ILE A 357 20.82 -16.48 -4.15
N MET A 358 20.62 -16.81 -5.42
CA MET A 358 21.19 -18.00 -6.04
C MET A 358 22.22 -17.61 -7.10
N ARG A 359 23.28 -18.40 -7.20
CA ARG A 359 24.34 -18.25 -8.21
C ARG A 359 24.38 -19.51 -9.06
N LYS A 360 24.57 -19.36 -10.36
CA LYS A 360 24.74 -20.49 -11.27
C LYS A 360 26.02 -21.26 -10.93
N ILE A 361 25.94 -22.58 -10.98
CA ILE A 361 27.11 -23.46 -10.81
C ILE A 361 27.89 -23.43 -12.12
N ASP A 362 29.13 -22.94 -12.05
CA ASP A 362 30.08 -23.09 -13.16
C ASP A 362 30.63 -24.53 -13.13
N ASN A 363 30.62 -25.20 -14.29
CA ASN A 363 31.11 -26.58 -14.44
C ASN A 363 32.59 -26.80 -14.03
N ASP A 364 33.35 -25.74 -13.76
CA ASP A 364 34.76 -25.81 -13.34
C ASP A 364 34.97 -26.18 -11.86
N ASN A 365 33.92 -26.13 -11.02
CA ASN A 365 34.03 -26.46 -9.58
C ASN A 365 33.52 -27.87 -9.23
N MET A 366 33.28 -28.75 -10.21
CA MET A 366 32.85 -30.13 -9.95
C MET A 366 34.02 -31.09 -9.62
N HIS A 367 35.23 -30.54 -9.47
CA HIS A 367 36.45 -31.24 -9.09
C HIS A 367 37.20 -30.50 -7.97
N MET A 368 36.61 -30.42 -6.78
CA MET A 368 37.38 -30.33 -5.52
C MET A 368 36.72 -31.17 -4.43
#